data_AF-E9H608-F1
#
_entry.id   AF-E9H608-F1
#
_cell.length_a   1.000
_cell.length_b   1.000
_cell.length_c   1.000
_cell.angle_alpha   90.00
_cell.angle_beta   90.00
_cell.angle_gamma   90.00
#
_symmetry.space_group_name_H-M   'P 1'
#
loop_
_entity.id
_entity.type
_entity.pdbx_description
1 polymer ?
#
loop_
_entity_poly.entity_id
_entity_poly.type
_entity_poly.pdbx_seq_one_letter_code
_entity_poly.pdbx_strand_id
1 'polypeptide(L)' 'MTRRRAIDYAALFHKLKEIVPLPRVQRIVTDFERAIFVADQKHFEYFTHFGCNFHWCRAIIKKIRDL' A
#
# COMPACT_ATOMS: atom_id res chain seq x y z
N MET A 1 -11.61 4.21 -9.32
CA MET A 1 -10.81 3.87 -8.12
C MET A 1 -11.50 2.70 -7.43
N THR A 2 -10.75 1.62 -7.22
CA THR A 2 -11.14 0.43 -6.46
C THR A 2 -11.73 0.81 -5.11
N ARG A 3 -12.91 0.30 -4.76
CA ARG A 3 -13.60 0.58 -3.46
C ARG A 3 -12.94 -0.16 -2.28
N ARG A 4 -11.61 -0.30 -2.27
CA ARG A 4 -10.92 -1.03 -1.20
C ARG A 4 -10.90 -0.17 0.06
N ARG A 5 -11.29 -0.77 1.20
CA ARG A 5 -11.34 -0.08 2.49
C ARG A 5 -10.09 -0.43 3.29
N ALA A 6 -9.70 0.46 4.19
CA ALA A 6 -8.54 0.22 5.05
C ALA A 6 -8.69 -1.04 5.91
N ILE A 7 -9.92 -1.39 6.30
CA ILE A 7 -10.20 -2.62 7.07
C ILE A 7 -9.84 -3.90 6.30
N ASP A 8 -10.00 -3.89 4.98
CA ASP A 8 -9.70 -5.05 4.14
C ASP A 8 -8.17 -5.28 4.10
N TYR A 9 -7.39 -4.20 3.96
CA TYR A 9 -5.92 -4.24 4.04
C TYR A 9 -5.41 -4.61 5.44
N ALA A 10 -6.04 -4.08 6.49
CA ALA A 10 -5.71 -4.43 7.87
C ALA A 10 -5.84 -5.93 8.13
N ALA A 11 -6.94 -6.55 7.67
CA ALA A 11 -7.14 -7.99 7.80
C ALA A 11 -6.04 -8.79 7.08
N LEU A 12 -5.63 -8.32 5.89
CA LEU A 12 -4.56 -8.93 5.12
C LEU A 12 -3.20 -8.86 5.86
N PHE A 13 -2.87 -7.69 6.43
CA PHE A 13 -1.63 -7.51 7.20
C PHE A 13 -1.61 -8.33 8.49
N HIS A 14 -2.76 -8.47 9.16
CA HIS A 14 -2.88 -9.36 10.30
C HIS A 14 -2.57 -10.81 9.90
N LYS A 15 -3.21 -11.31 8.83
CA LYS A 15 -2.96 -12.66 8.32
C LYS A 15 -1.51 -12.87 7.86
N LEU A 16 -0.93 -11.86 7.21
CA LEU A 16 0.46 -11.90 6.77
C LEU A 16 1.43 -12.10 7.94
N LYS A 17 1.21 -11.40 9.07
CA LYS A 17 2.03 -11.51 10.28
C LYS A 17 1.88 -12.85 11.00
N GLU A 18 0.74 -13.52 10.86
CA GLU A 18 0.55 -14.87 11.40
C GLU A 18 1.35 -15.92 10.61
N ILE A 19 1.44 -15.74 9.29
CA ILE A 19 2.07 -16.71 8.37
C ILE A 19 3.58 -16.50 8.31
N VAL A 20 4.01 -15.24 8.32
CA VAL A 20 5.41 -14.86 8.15
C VAL A 20 5.85 -14.05 9.37
N PRO A 21 6.88 -14.48 10.12
CA PRO A 21 7.49 -13.65 11.14
C PRO A 21 8.17 -12.46 10.48
N LEU A 22 7.43 -11.36 10.35
CA LEU A 22 7.96 -10.16 9.71
C LEU A 22 8.99 -9.50 10.62
N PRO A 23 10.21 -9.23 10.13
CA PRO A 23 11.13 -8.36 10.85
C PRO A 23 10.55 -6.95 10.92
N ARG A 24 11.19 -6.07 11.69
CA ARG A 24 10.79 -4.66 11.75
C ARG A 24 10.81 -4.05 10.34
N VAL A 25 9.62 -3.76 9.82
CA VAL A 25 9.45 -3.19 8.48
C VAL A 25 9.83 -1.71 8.51
N GLN A 26 10.89 -1.36 7.78
CA GLN A 26 11.37 0.03 7.70
C GLN A 26 10.78 0.80 6.52
N ARG A 27 10.45 0.10 5.42
CA ARG A 27 9.95 0.72 4.19
C ARG A 27 8.82 -0.10 3.61
N ILE A 28 7.79 0.59 3.17
CA ILE A 28 6.64 0.01 2.49
C ILE A 28 6.47 0.74 1.15
N VAL A 29 6.31 -0.01 0.07
CA VAL A 29 6.07 0.53 -1.27
C VAL A 29 4.74 -0.01 -1.77
N THR A 30 3.77 0.88 -1.97
CA THR A 30 2.44 0.49 -2.44
C THR A 30 1.91 1.49 -3.46
N ASP A 31 0.76 1.18 -4.05
CA ASP A 31 0.03 2.12 -4.89
C ASP A 31 -0.40 3.33 -4.06
N PHE A 32 -0.73 4.44 -4.75
CA PHE A 32 -1.19 5.69 -4.14
C PHE A 32 -2.66 5.59 -3.70
N GLU A 33 -3.00 4.55 -2.93
CA GLU A 33 -4.33 4.36 -2.35
C GLU A 33 -4.37 4.82 -0.89
N ARG A 34 -5.28 5.73 -0.55
CA ARG A 34 -5.42 6.20 0.86
C ARG A 34 -5.70 5.06 1.84
N ALA A 35 -6.47 4.06 1.40
CA ALA A 35 -6.87 2.94 2.26
C ALA A 35 -5.68 2.08 2.73
N ILE A 36 -4.70 1.83 1.86
CA ILE A 36 -3.52 1.03 2.23
C ILE A 36 -2.60 1.84 3.15
N PHE A 37 -2.42 3.14 2.88
CA PHE A 37 -1.65 4.03 3.76
C PHE A 37 -2.20 4.05 5.20
N VAL A 38 -3.52 4.14 5.37
CA VAL A 38 -4.16 4.07 6.69
C VAL A 38 -3.95 2.72 7.35
N ALA A 39 -4.01 1.62 6.58
CA ALA A 39 -3.77 0.28 7.11
C ALA A 39 -2.31 0.08 7.55
N ASP A 40 -1.35 0.64 6.81
CA ASP A 40 0.07 0.60 7.13
C ASP A 40 0.34 1.27 8.48
N GLN A 41 -0.19 2.49 8.67
CA GLN A 41 -0.05 3.25 9.93
C GLN A 41 -0.59 2.50 11.15
N LYS A 42 -1.58 1.61 10.96
CA LYS A 42 -2.13 0.80 12.05
C LYS A 42 -1.28 -0.43 12.37
N HIS A 43 -0.50 -0.95 11.42
CA HIS A 43 0.18 -2.24 11.57
C HIS A 43 1.69 -2.12 11.68
N PHE A 44 2.30 -1.06 11.16
CA PHE A 44 3.75 -0.93 11.14
C PHE A 44 4.15 0.34 11.90
N GLU A 45 5.13 0.19 12.78
CA GLU A 45 5.67 1.30 13.56
C GLU A 45 6.99 1.77 12.95
N TYR A 46 7.24 3.09 13.01
CA TYR A 46 8.50 3.71 12.59
C TYR A 46 8.96 3.30 11.17
N PHE A 47 8.04 3.35 10.21
CA PHE A 47 8.30 3.02 8.81
C PHE A 47 8.21 4.27 7.92
N THR A 48 8.77 4.17 6.71
CA THR A 48 8.55 5.15 5.63
C THR A 48 7.70 4.52 4.54
N HIS A 49 6.60 5.19 4.19
CA HIS A 49 5.74 4.80 3.07
C HIS A 49 6.20 5.49 1.78
N PHE A 50 6.33 4.72 0.71
CA PHE A 50 6.61 5.23 -0.63
C PHE A 50 5.51 4.80 -1.60
N GLY A 51 5.19 5.70 -2.53
CA GLY A 51 4.36 5.34 -3.67
C GLY A 51 5.14 4.54 -4.71
N CYS A 52 4.49 3.56 -5.35
CA CYS A 52 5.10 2.72 -6.37
C CYS A 52 5.28 3.50 -7.68
N ASN A 53 6.54 3.74 -8.05
CA ASN A 53 6.89 4.42 -9.31
C ASN A 53 6.33 3.71 -10.55
N PHE A 54 6.31 2.36 -10.56
CA PHE A 54 5.77 1.61 -11.68
C PHE A 54 4.28 1.91 -11.90
N HIS A 55 3.48 1.89 -10.82
CA HIS A 55 2.05 2.19 -10.90
C HIS A 55 1.79 3.66 -11.24
N TRP A 56 2.64 4.58 -10.75
CA TRP A 56 2.58 5.99 -11.12
C TRP A 56 2.85 6.22 -12.61
N CYS A 57 3.95 5.67 -13.15
CA CYS A 57 4.27 5.75 -14.57
C CYS A 57 3.13 5.20 -15.44
N ARG A 58 2.56 4.05 -15.05
CA ARG A 58 1.41 3.46 -15.74
C ARG A 58 0.19 4.38 -15.71
N ALA A 59 -0.11 5.01 -14.58
CA ALA A 59 -1.21 5.97 -14.45
C ALA A 59 -1.00 7.20 -15.33
N ILE A 60 0.23 7.74 -15.39
CA ILE A 60 0.58 8.85 -16.28
C ILE A 60 0.41 8.46 -17.74
N ILE A 61 0.99 7.35 -18.18
CA ILE A 61 0.90 6.89 -19.57
C ILE A 61 -0.57 6.74 -19.99
N LYS A 62 -1.40 6.18 -19.12
CA LYS A 62 -2.84 6.08 -19.37
C LYS A 62 -3.46 7.47 -19.55
N LYS A 63 -3.17 8.40 -18.64
CA LYS A 63 -3.71 9.76 -18.71
C LYS A 63 -3.28 10.49 -19.97
N ILE A 64 -2.04 10.30 -20.43
CA ILE A 64 -1.52 10.87 -21.69
C ILE A 64 -2.25 10.30 -22.91
N ARG A 65 -2.59 9.00 -22.91
CA ARG A 65 -3.37 8.40 -24.02
C ARG A 65 -4.81 8.88 -24.08
N ASP A 66 -5.35 9.28 -22.94
CA ASP A 66 -6.73 9.78 -22.81
C ASP A 66 -6.82 11.31 -23.04
N LEU A 67 -5.69 11.98 -23.35
CA LEU A 67 -5.61 13.38 -23.80
C LEU A 67 -5.70 13.45 -25.32
#